data_AF-A0A1B6GYV5-F1
#
_entry.id   AF-A0A1B6GYV5-F1
#
_cell.length_a   1.000
_cell.length_b   1.000
_cell.length_c   1.000
_cell.angle_alpha   90.00
_cell.angle_beta   90.00
_cell.angle_gamma   90.00
#
_symmetry.space_group_name_H-M   'P 1'
#
loop_
_entity.id
_entity.type
_entity.pdbx_description
1 polymer ?
#
loop_
_entity_poly.entity_id
_entity_poly.type
_entity_poly.pdbx_seq_one_letter_code
_entity_poly.pdbx_strand_id
1 'polypeptide(L)'
;GNVRIRANKSLKFDVFGYGNCNVCIIPSDNKIVIFEVETGKKLNRLSGHYHFVNACLLQRDRLELYSAGEDRNILFWTPFKESDSEDPVKEKKIKFKEENWSDDEG
;
A
#
# COMPACT_ATOMS: atom_id res chain seq x y z
N GLY A 1 -12.41 21.93 13.61
CA GLY A 1 -11.86 21.41 12.34
C GLY A 1 -12.72 21.90 11.21
N ASN A 2 -12.14 22.52 10.19
CA ASN A 2 -12.92 23.10 9.10
C ASN A 2 -13.28 21.99 8.11
N VAL A 3 -14.55 21.54 8.12
CA VAL A 3 -15.08 20.65 7.09
C VAL A 3 -15.45 21.51 5.90
N ARG A 4 -14.65 21.45 4.84
CA ARG A 4 -14.85 22.25 3.63
C ARG A 4 -15.60 21.43 2.60
N ILE A 5 -16.92 21.60 2.52
CA ILE A 5 -17.74 21.00 1.47
C ILE A 5 -17.58 21.85 0.21
N ARG A 6 -16.78 21.40 -0.76
CA ARG A 6 -16.70 22.03 -2.09
C ARG A 6 -17.92 21.60 -2.90
N ALA A 7 -18.80 22.54 -3.20
CA ALA A 7 -19.86 22.35 -4.19
C ALA A 7 -19.26 22.48 -5.60
N ASN A 8 -18.70 21.39 -6.13
CA ASN A 8 -18.61 21.13 -7.57
C ASN A 8 -17.96 19.76 -7.82
N LYS A 9 -18.73 18.85 -8.45
CA LYS A 9 -18.45 17.43 -8.76
C LYS A 9 -18.69 16.45 -7.60
N SER A 10 -19.49 15.42 -7.87
CA SER A 10 -19.72 14.31 -6.93
C SER A 10 -18.44 13.52 -6.72
N LEU A 11 -18.06 13.31 -5.46
CA LEU A 11 -16.98 12.38 -5.11
C LEU A 11 -17.39 10.95 -5.51
N LYS A 12 -16.46 10.20 -6.13
CA LYS A 12 -16.68 8.80 -6.48
C LYS A 12 -15.87 7.90 -5.54
N PHE A 13 -16.59 7.04 -4.82
CA PHE A 13 -16.04 6.03 -3.93
C PHE A 13 -16.48 4.65 -4.42
N ASP A 14 -15.83 3.60 -3.92
CA ASP A 14 -16.15 2.22 -4.28
C ASP A 14 -16.38 1.35 -3.03
N VAL A 15 -17.16 0.28 -3.18
CA VAL A 15 -17.49 -0.68 -2.14
C VAL A 15 -17.26 -2.10 -2.66
N PHE A 16 -16.59 -2.91 -1.85
CA PHE A 16 -16.25 -4.29 -2.15
C PHE A 16 -16.71 -5.19 -1.02
N GLY A 17 -17.40 -6.29 -1.35
CA GLY A 17 -17.85 -7.29 -0.38
C GLY A 17 -17.18 -8.63 -0.63
N TYR A 18 -16.75 -9.28 0.46
CA TYR A 18 -16.30 -10.68 0.44
C TYR A 18 -17.01 -11.44 1.57
N GLY A 19 -18.02 -12.24 1.20
CA GLY A 19 -18.89 -12.90 2.17
C GLY A 19 -19.68 -11.89 3.01
N ASN A 20 -19.55 -11.97 4.33
CA ASN A 20 -20.24 -11.10 5.29
C ASN A 20 -19.45 -9.84 5.67
N CYS A 21 -18.30 -9.59 5.04
CA CYS A 21 -17.48 -8.41 5.30
C CYS A 21 -17.54 -7.48 4.09
N ASN A 22 -18.08 -6.28 4.29
CA ASN A 22 -18.02 -5.21 3.31
C ASN A 22 -16.91 -4.22 3.67
N VAL A 23 -16.21 -3.77 2.64
CA VAL A 23 -15.15 -2.77 2.71
C VAL A 23 -15.53 -1.60 1.82
N CYS A 24 -15.43 -0.38 2.33
CA CYS A 24 -15.60 0.82 1.53
C CYS A 24 -14.27 1.57 1.38
N ILE A 25 -14.05 2.11 0.19
CA ILE A 25 -12.83 2.80 -0.22
C ILE A 25 -13.22 4.24 -0.53
N ILE A 26 -12.81 5.16 0.34
CA ILE A 26 -13.31 6.53 0.36
C ILE A 26 -12.16 7.50 0.11
N PRO A 27 -12.25 8.36 -0.92
CA PRO A 27 -11.35 9.50 -1.05
C PRO A 27 -11.53 10.46 0.13
N SER A 28 -10.45 10.85 0.78
CA SER A 28 -10.43 11.76 1.93
C SER A 28 -9.24 12.69 1.80
N ASP A 29 -9.50 13.95 1.50
CA ASP A 29 -8.48 14.94 1.16
C ASP A 29 -7.55 14.42 0.04
N ASN A 30 -6.23 14.45 0.25
CA ASN A 30 -5.24 13.91 -0.67
C ASN A 30 -4.91 12.42 -0.45
N LYS A 31 -5.80 11.70 0.23
CA LYS A 31 -5.61 10.30 0.61
C LYS A 31 -6.83 9.47 0.25
N ILE A 32 -6.66 8.17 0.36
CA ILE A 32 -7.77 7.20 0.30
C ILE A 32 -7.80 6.46 1.62
N VAL A 33 -8.98 6.32 2.19
CA VAL A 33 -9.19 5.60 3.44
C VAL A 33 -10.06 4.40 3.19
N ILE A 34 -9.66 3.27 3.75
CA ILE A 34 -10.35 1.99 3.62
C ILE A 34 -10.98 1.68 4.97
N PHE A 35 -12.28 1.38 4.99
CA PHE A 35 -13.01 1.02 6.19
C PHE A 35 -13.70 -0.34 6.03
N GLU A 36 -13.80 -1.07 7.13
CA GLU A 36 -14.77 -2.13 7.28
C GLU A 36 -16.13 -1.49 7.56
N VAL A 37 -17.13 -1.82 6.75
CA VAL A 37 -18.46 -1.20 6.81
C VAL A 37 -19.19 -1.61 8.08
N GLU A 38 -19.11 -2.88 8.48
CA GLU A 38 -19.95 -3.40 9.56
C GLU A 38 -19.53 -2.91 10.94
N THR A 39 -18.23 -2.69 11.13
CA THR A 39 -17.67 -2.18 12.39
C THR A 39 -17.41 -0.68 12.34
N GLY A 40 -17.43 -0.07 11.15
CA GLY A 40 -16.95 1.28 10.92
C GLY A 40 -15.44 1.46 11.16
N LYS A 41 -14.70 0.36 11.35
CA LYS A 41 -13.28 0.41 11.69
C LYS A 41 -12.47 0.80 10.45
N LYS A 42 -11.59 1.78 10.64
CA LYS A 42 -10.59 2.13 9.63
C LYS A 42 -9.55 1.00 9.51
N LEU A 43 -9.49 0.38 8.33
CA LEU A 43 -8.56 -0.71 8.03
C LEU A 43 -7.22 -0.18 7.55
N ASN A 44 -7.22 0.79 6.63
CA ASN A 44 -5.99 1.28 6.03
C ASN A 44 -6.12 2.72 5.51
N ARG A 45 -4.99 3.31 5.13
CA ARG A 45 -4.90 4.63 4.51
C ARG A 45 -3.79 4.65 3.46
N LEU A 46 -4.16 4.94 2.22
CA LEU A 46 -3.24 5.09 1.10
C LEU A 46 -2.88 6.57 0.96
N SER A 47 -1.58 6.86 0.93
CA SER A 47 -1.04 8.22 0.82
C SER A 47 -0.07 8.26 -0.35
N GLY A 48 -0.25 9.20 -1.26
CA GLY A 48 0.58 9.31 -2.47
C GLY A 48 0.16 10.46 -3.38
N HIS A 49 -1.14 10.79 -3.43
CA HIS A 49 -1.59 11.98 -4.15
C HIS A 49 -1.09 13.26 -3.47
N TYR A 50 -0.66 14.22 -4.29
CA TYR A 50 -0.19 15.53 -3.83
C TYR A 50 -1.33 16.52 -3.59
N HIS A 51 -2.51 16.26 -4.14
CA HIS A 51 -3.71 17.09 -3.99
C HIS A 51 -4.96 16.22 -3.79
N PHE A 52 -6.12 16.85 -3.66
CA PHE A 52 -7.41 16.17 -3.44
C PHE A 52 -7.65 15.00 -4.40
N VAL A 53 -8.05 13.87 -3.83
CA VAL A 53 -8.51 12.69 -4.59
C VAL A 53 -9.99 12.87 -4.88
N ASN A 54 -10.36 12.77 -6.15
CA ASN A 54 -11.74 13.01 -6.61
C ASN A 54 -12.50 11.70 -6.85
N ALA A 55 -11.77 10.64 -7.20
CA ALA A 55 -12.34 9.35 -7.54
C ALA A 55 -11.41 8.20 -7.19
N CYS A 56 -11.99 7.07 -6.83
CA CYS A 56 -11.31 5.78 -6.78
C CYS A 56 -12.21 4.67 -7.34
N LEU A 57 -11.59 3.60 -7.85
CA LEU A 57 -12.24 2.44 -8.46
C LEU A 57 -11.42 1.19 -8.16
N LEU A 58 -12.05 0.16 -7.59
CA LEU A 58 -11.44 -1.14 -7.33
C LEU A 58 -11.81 -2.14 -8.43
N GLN A 59 -10.79 -2.66 -9.11
CA GLN A 59 -10.93 -3.81 -9.98
C GLN A 59 -10.85 -5.10 -9.15
N ARG A 60 -11.99 -5.81 -9.09
CA ARG A 60 -12.19 -6.96 -8.19
C ARG A 60 -11.33 -8.16 -8.55
N ASP A 61 -11.21 -8.49 -9.84
CA ASP A 61 -10.53 -9.71 -10.30
C ASP A 61 -9.03 -9.72 -9.98
N ARG A 62 -8.41 -8.53 -9.96
CA ARG A 62 -6.96 -8.37 -9.74
C ARG A 62 -6.62 -7.75 -8.40
N LEU A 63 -7.64 -7.36 -7.62
CA LEU A 63 -7.50 -6.62 -6.37
C LEU A 63 -6.69 -5.32 -6.53
N GLU A 64 -6.90 -4.65 -7.66
CA GLU A 64 -6.19 -3.44 -8.06
C GLU A 64 -7.06 -2.21 -7.80
N LEU A 65 -6.51 -1.19 -7.15
CA LEU A 65 -7.21 0.07 -6.95
C LEU A 65 -6.61 1.14 -7.86
N TYR A 66 -7.48 1.91 -8.51
CA TYR A 66 -7.12 3.09 -9.28
C TYR A 66 -7.69 4.33 -8.60
N SER A 67 -6.93 5.42 -8.58
CA SER A 67 -7.41 6.70 -8.06
C SER A 67 -6.96 7.87 -8.90
N ALA A 68 -7.80 8.90 -8.98
CA ALA A 68 -7.51 10.12 -9.72
C ALA A 68 -7.72 11.36 -8.84
N GLY A 69 -6.76 12.29 -8.91
CA GLY A 69 -6.74 13.51 -8.09
C GLY A 69 -6.64 14.81 -8.88
N GLU A 70 -6.76 15.93 -8.17
CA GLU A 70 -6.51 17.28 -8.69
C GLU A 70 -5.02 17.53 -9.00
N ASP A 71 -4.13 16.62 -8.58
CA ASP A 71 -2.69 16.63 -8.89
C ASP A 71 -2.38 16.15 -10.32
N ARG A 72 -3.42 15.88 -11.13
CA ARG A 72 -3.33 15.40 -12.52
C ARG A 72 -2.69 14.01 -12.64
N ASN A 73 -2.58 13.28 -11.53
CA ASN A 73 -2.06 11.94 -11.53
C ASN A 73 -3.20 10.92 -11.41
N ILE A 74 -2.97 9.75 -12.01
CA ILE A 74 -3.70 8.53 -11.70
C ILE A 74 -2.72 7.63 -10.95
N LEU A 75 -3.09 7.23 -9.74
CA LEU A 75 -2.30 6.29 -8.95
C LEU A 75 -2.90 4.89 -9.04
N PHE A 76 -1.99 3.92 -9.09
CA PHE A 76 -2.28 2.50 -9.10
C PHE A 76 -1.80 1.90 -7.79
N TRP A 77 -2.69 1.18 -7.09
CA TRP A 77 -2.40 0.57 -5.81
C TRP A 77 -2.61 -0.93 -5.89
N THR A 78 -1.61 -1.67 -5.47
CA THR A 78 -1.65 -3.12 -5.36
C THR A 78 -1.45 -3.53 -3.90
N PRO A 79 -2.00 -4.68 -3.46
CA PRO A 79 -1.51 -5.31 -2.25
C PRO A 79 -0.01 -5.62 -2.42
N PHE A 80 0.77 -5.47 -1.37
CA PHE A 80 2.16 -5.91 -1.39
C PHE A 80 2.19 -7.40 -1.74
N LYS A 81 2.83 -7.76 -2.85
CA LYS A 81 3.25 -9.14 -3.10
C LYS A 81 4.67 -9.27 -2.57
N GLU A 82 4.86 -10.11 -1.56
CA GLU A 82 6.18 -10.46 -1.04
C GLU A 82 6.85 -11.50 -1.95
N SER A 83 6.91 -11.24 -3.26
CA SER A 83 7.52 -12.14 -4.24
C SER A 83 8.30 -11.31 -5.23
N ASP A 84 9.53 -10.97 -4.83
CA ASP A 84 10.74 -10.87 -5.66
C ASP A 84 11.96 -10.74 -4.73
N SER A 85 12.05 -11.60 -3.71
CA SER A 85 13.29 -11.79 -2.95
C SER A 85 14.16 -12.87 -3.60
N GLU A 86 14.65 -12.57 -4.81
CA GLU A 86 15.93 -13.11 -5.27
C GLU A 86 16.97 -12.01 -5.13
N ASP A 87 17.41 -11.76 -3.90
CA ASP A 87 18.67 -11.06 -3.62
C ASP A 87 19.79 -12.11 -3.54
N PRO A 88 20.63 -12.31 -4.57
CA PRO A 88 21.92 -12.98 -4.39
C PRO A 88 22.89 -11.94 -3.82
N VAL A 89 23.11 -11.98 -2.50
CA VAL A 89 24.37 -11.66 -1.77
C VAL A 89 23.99 -11.22 -0.35
N LYS A 90 23.78 -12.21 0.51
CA LYS A 90 24.16 -12.12 1.93
C LYS A 90 25.00 -13.34 2.28
N GLU A 91 26.16 -13.43 1.66
CA GLU A 91 27.21 -14.35 2.12
C GLU A 91 27.78 -13.85 3.44
N LYS A 92 27.23 -14.41 4.51
CA LYS A 92 27.90 -14.87 5.73
C LYS A 92 29.34 -14.38 5.92
N LYS A 93 29.51 -13.23 6.58
CA LYS A 93 30.73 -12.94 7.36
C LYS A 93 30.64 -13.70 8.68
N ILE A 94 30.80 -15.02 8.64
CA ILE A 94 31.10 -15.78 9.84
C ILE A 94 32.54 -15.42 10.22
N LYS A 95 32.70 -14.72 11.36
CA LYS A 95 33.99 -14.58 12.03
C LYS A 95 34.44 -15.97 12.49
N PHE A 96 35.40 -16.57 11.79
CA PHE A 96 36.32 -17.52 12.43
C PHE A 96 37.60 -16.78 12.80
N LYS A 97 37.85 -16.76 14.10
CA LYS A 97 39.07 -16.29 14.73
C LYS A 97 40.12 -17.41 14.58
N GLU A 98 41.37 -16.99 14.36
CA GLU A 98 42.62 -17.74 14.23
C GLU A 98 42.71 -19.04 15.02
N GLU A 99 43.25 -20.11 14.43
CA GLU A 99 44.16 -21.06 15.11
C GLU A 99 45.18 -21.68 14.11
N ASN A 100 46.46 -21.41 14.39
CA ASN A 100 47.67 -22.23 14.20
C ASN A 100 48.11 -22.70 12.80
N TRP A 101 49.08 -21.97 12.24
CA TRP A 101 50.08 -22.53 11.32
C TRP A 101 51.21 -23.15 12.15
N SER A 102 51.39 -24.46 12.01
CA SER A 102 52.66 -25.14 12.28
C SER A 102 52.75 -26.29 11.30
N ASP A 103 53.41 -26.08 10.17
CA ASP A 103 54.00 -27.17 9.40
C ASP A 103 55.52 -26.97 9.36
N ASP A 104 56.14 -27.88 10.08
CA ASP A 104 57.52 -28.33 10.07
C ASP A 104 57.90 -28.78 8.66
N GLU A 105 58.87 -28.11 8.03
CA GLU A 105 59.76 -28.72 7.03
C GLU A 105 61.14 -28.05 7.07
N GLY A 106 62.13 -28.83 7.51
CA GLY A 106 63.55 -28.49 7.53
C GLY A 106 64.39 -29.47 8.32
#